data_AF-A0A1C4WBL7-F1
#
_entry.id   AF-A0A1C4WBL7-F1
#
_cell.length_a   1.000
_cell.length_b   1.000
_cell.length_c   1.000
_cell.angle_alpha   90.00
_cell.angle_beta   90.00
_cell.angle_gamma   90.00
#
_symmetry.space_group_name_H-M   'P 1'
#
loop_
_entity.id
_entity.type
_entity.pdbx_description
1 polymer ?
#
loop_
_entity_poly.entity_id
_entity_poly.type
_entity_poly.pdbx_seq_one_letter_code
_entity_poly.pdbx_strand_id
1 'polypeptide(L)'
;MCSICLTTPAGGVSLMVARRAGKPGQQGNTVGTYICSDLACSLYVRGRKDAGPGARLQESITLEEKIQRTVAHLAAFVAKVTA
;
A
#
# COMPACT_ATOMS: atom_id res chain seq x y z
N MET A 1 10.24 0.18 1.86
CA MET A 1 9.39 0.85 0.84
C MET A 1 7.99 0.27 0.86
N CYS A 2 6.95 1.08 0.69
CA CYS A 2 5.56 0.63 0.71
C CYS A 2 5.18 -0.06 -0.60
N SER A 3 4.55 -1.24 -0.54
CA SER A 3 4.09 -1.98 -1.71
C SER A 3 2.87 -1.35 -2.40
N ILE A 4 2.15 -0.44 -1.72
CA ILE A 4 0.93 0.20 -2.25
C ILE A 4 1.27 1.48 -3.02
N CYS A 5 1.95 2.43 -2.37
CA CYS A 5 2.22 3.75 -2.95
C CYS A 5 3.67 3.98 -3.38
N LEU A 6 4.56 2.99 -3.23
CA LEU A 6 6.00 3.08 -3.53
C LEU A 6 6.76 4.16 -2.75
N THR A 7 6.17 4.69 -1.68
CA THR A 7 6.80 5.68 -0.80
C THR A 7 7.61 4.98 0.30
N THR A 8 8.74 5.55 0.71
CA THR A 8 9.50 5.22 1.93
C THR A 8 9.31 6.33 2.95
N PRO A 9 8.13 6.45 3.59
CA PRO A 9 7.84 7.57 4.47
C PRO A 9 8.75 7.52 5.70
N ALA A 10 9.09 8.69 6.26
CA ALA A 10 9.86 8.79 7.49
C ALA A 10 9.17 8.08 8.69
N GLY A 11 7.83 8.03 8.69
CA GLY A 11 7.03 7.27 9.65
C GLY A 11 7.08 5.75 9.49
N GLY A 12 7.79 5.24 8.48
CA GLY A 12 8.03 3.82 8.28
C GLY A 12 6.94 3.06 7.52
N VAL A 13 7.23 1.79 7.27
CA VAL A 13 6.31 0.83 6.68
C VAL A 13 6.19 -0.38 7.59
N SER A 14 4.97 -0.88 7.74
CA SER A 14 4.65 -2.06 8.55
C SER A 14 4.20 -3.20 7.67
N LEU A 15 4.48 -4.43 8.09
CA LEU A 15 3.86 -5.62 7.52
C LEU A 15 2.39 -5.66 7.96
N MET A 16 1.47 -5.44 7.02
CA MET A 16 0.05 -5.66 7.23
C MET A 16 -0.28 -7.11 6.89
N VAL A 17 -0.90 -7.83 7.83
CA VAL A 17 -1.33 -9.22 7.65
C VAL A 17 -2.84 -9.27 7.77
N ALA A 18 -3.50 -9.90 6.80
CA ALA A 18 -4.93 -10.13 6.80
C ALA A 18 -5.21 -11.63 6.71
N ARG A 19 -6.16 -12.12 7.52
CA ARG A 19 -6.74 -13.46 7.34
C ARG A 19 -7.49 -13.49 6.01
N ARG A 20 -7.34 -14.58 5.25
CA ARG A 20 -8.16 -14.80 4.05
C ARG A 20 -9.65 -14.85 4.41
N ALA A 21 -10.52 -14.53 3.47
CA ALA A 21 -11.96 -14.67 3.65
C ALA A 21 -12.38 -16.14 3.70
N GLY A 22 -13.50 -16.43 4.34
CA GLY A 22 -14.12 -17.76 4.34
C GLY A 22 -13.32 -18.85 5.06
N LYS A 23 -13.52 -20.11 4.62
CA LYS A 23 -12.92 -21.31 5.22
C LYS A 23 -11.39 -21.25 5.31
N PRO A 24 -10.64 -20.79 4.29
CA PRO A 24 -9.19 -20.67 4.39
C PRO A 24 -8.73 -19.84 5.59
N GLY A 25 -9.35 -18.67 5.83
CA GLY A 25 -8.99 -17.83 6.98
C GLY A 25 -9.40 -18.39 8.33
N GLN A 26 -10.51 -19.14 8.38
CA GLN A 26 -10.92 -19.87 9.59
C GLN A 26 -9.90 -20.95 9.97
N GLN A 27 -9.20 -21.52 8.97
CA GLN A 27 -8.09 -22.46 9.15
C GLN A 27 -6.73 -21.78 9.37
N GLY A 28 -6.71 -20.45 9.55
CA GLY A 28 -5.50 -19.68 9.85
C GLY A 28 -4.71 -19.21 8.64
N ASN A 29 -5.21 -19.38 7.40
CA ASN A 29 -4.50 -18.85 6.23
C ASN A 29 -4.54 -17.33 6.19
N THR A 30 -3.37 -16.72 6.03
CA THR A 30 -3.18 -15.27 5.95
C THR A 30 -2.45 -14.86 4.69
N VAL A 31 -2.63 -13.61 4.28
CA VAL A 31 -1.82 -12.94 3.25
C VAL A 31 -1.28 -11.64 3.81
N GLY A 32 -0.09 -11.24 3.38
CA GLY A 32 0.59 -10.04 3.86
C GLY A 32 1.03 -9.09 2.75
N THR A 33 1.23 -7.82 3.10
CA THR A 33 1.86 -6.80 2.26
C THR A 33 2.46 -5.68 3.11
N TYR A 34 3.46 -4.96 2.60
CA TYR A 34 4.03 -3.81 3.31
C TYR A 34 3.25 -2.53 2.99
N ILE A 35 2.70 -1.88 4.01
CA ILE A 35 1.91 -0.65 3.88
C ILE A 35 2.55 0.45 4.72
N CYS A 36 2.40 1.73 4.33
CA CYS A 36 2.75 2.85 5.21
C CYS A 36 2.10 2.64 6.59
N SER A 37 2.90 2.80 7.65
CA SER A 37 2.45 2.51 9.03
C SER A 37 1.29 3.42 9.47
N ASP A 38 1.10 4.56 8.82
CA ASP A 38 0.03 5.51 9.07
C ASP A 38 -1.15 5.43 8.08
N LEU A 39 -1.12 4.45 7.16
CA LEU A 39 -2.11 4.25 6.09
C LEU A 39 -2.35 5.49 5.20
N ALA A 40 -1.41 6.45 5.16
CA ALA A 40 -1.57 7.71 4.44
C ALA A 40 -1.18 7.65 2.95
N CYS A 41 -1.13 6.45 2.35
CA CYS A 41 -0.73 6.20 0.95
C CYS A 41 -1.36 7.19 -0.05
N SER A 42 -2.67 7.44 0.07
CA SER A 42 -3.39 8.37 -0.80
C SER A 42 -2.90 9.82 -0.63
N LEU A 43 -2.65 10.24 0.61
CA LEU A 43 -2.15 11.59 0.90
C LEU A 43 -0.74 11.79 0.34
N TYR A 44 0.12 10.78 0.49
CA TYR A 44 1.48 10.82 -0.05
C TYR A 44 1.49 10.92 -1.56
N VAL A 45 0.74 10.05 -2.26
CA VAL A 45 0.69 10.03 -3.73
C VAL A 45 0.19 11.36 -4.28
N ARG A 46 -0.85 11.93 -3.66
CA ARG A 46 -1.48 13.21 -4.04
C ARG A 46 -0.71 14.45 -3.59
N GLY A 47 0.43 14.29 -2.90
CA GLY A 47 1.22 15.43 -2.38
C GLY A 47 0.48 16.24 -1.31
N ARG A 48 -0.49 15.64 -0.62
CA ARG A 48 -1.29 16.28 0.46
C ARG A 48 -0.66 16.11 1.83
N LYS A 49 0.33 15.22 1.95
CA LYS A 49 1.12 14.99 3.16
C LYS A 49 2.57 14.80 2.74
N ASP A 50 3.49 15.47 3.43
CA ASP A 50 4.93 15.26 3.24
C ASP A 50 5.33 13.89 3.80
N ALA A 51 6.06 13.12 2.98
CA ALA A 51 6.58 11.81 3.34
C ALA A 51 7.99 11.88 3.96
N GLY A 52 8.64 13.04 3.90
CA GLY A 52 10.00 13.28 4.33
C GLY A 52 11.00 13.34 3.16
N PRO A 53 12.22 13.84 3.41
CA PRO A 53 13.25 13.98 2.40
C PRO A 53 13.63 12.62 1.79
N GLY A 54 13.67 12.54 0.46
CA GLY A 54 14.02 11.31 -0.26
C GLY A 54 12.97 10.19 -0.15
N ALA A 55 11.81 10.44 0.47
CA ALA A 55 10.79 9.41 0.68
C ALA A 55 10.05 8.99 -0.60
N ARG A 56 10.13 9.80 -1.65
CA ARG A 56 9.51 9.53 -2.95
C ARG A 56 10.55 9.50 -4.05
N LEU A 57 10.42 8.49 -4.91
CA LEU A 57 11.11 8.43 -6.17
C LEU A 57 10.52 9.48 -7.11
N GLN A 58 11.39 10.11 -7.91
CA GLN A 58 10.92 10.88 -9.04
C GLN A 58 10.47 9.92 -10.13
N GLU A 59 9.22 10.07 -10.57
CA GLU A 59 8.59 9.18 -11.54
C GLU A 59 8.16 10.00 -12.75
N SER A 60 8.31 9.43 -13.95
CA SER A 60 7.97 10.06 -15.22
C SER A 60 6.46 10.07 -15.54
N ILE A 61 5.66 9.31 -14.79
CA ILE A 61 4.21 9.22 -14.99
C ILE A 61 3.46 10.37 -14.30
N THR A 62 2.26 10.64 -14.81
CA THR A 62 1.35 11.66 -14.29
C THR A 62 0.83 11.31 -12.89
N LEU A 63 0.29 12.30 -12.19
CA LEU A 63 -0.35 12.06 -10.89
C LEU A 63 -1.52 11.06 -11.00
N GLU A 64 -2.31 11.16 -12.06
CA GLU A 64 -3.45 10.26 -12.26
C GLU A 64 -2.99 8.81 -12.41
N GLU A 65 -1.96 8.55 -13.22
CA GLU A 65 -1.38 7.22 -13.36
C GLU A 65 -0.81 6.68 -12.03
N LYS A 66 -0.20 7.54 -11.20
CA LYS A 66 0.25 7.15 -9.84
C LYS A 66 -0.93 6.76 -8.95
N ILE A 67 -2.03 7.49 -9.02
CA ILE A 67 -3.26 7.18 -8.27
C ILE A 67 -3.81 5.83 -8.75
N GLN A 68 -3.97 5.64 -10.06
CA GLN A 68 -4.48 4.40 -10.64
C GLN A 68 -3.62 3.19 -10.24
N ARG A 69 -2.29 3.29 -10.32
CA ARG A 69 -1.38 2.23 -9.82
C ARG A 69 -1.60 1.95 -8.34
N THR A 70 -1.68 2.99 -7.51
CA THR A 70 -1.86 2.84 -6.06
C THR A 70 -3.16 2.11 -5.73
N VAL A 71 -4.24 2.46 -6.42
CA VAL A 71 -5.54 1.78 -6.31
C VAL A 71 -5.44 0.35 -6.80
N ALA A 72 -4.78 0.08 -7.93
CA ALA A 72 -4.58 -1.27 -8.45
C ALA A 72 -3.79 -2.16 -7.48
N HIS A 73 -2.73 -1.65 -6.85
CA HIS A 73 -1.96 -2.39 -5.85
C HIS A 73 -2.79 -2.70 -4.60
N LEU A 74 -3.60 -1.74 -4.16
CA LEU A 74 -4.52 -1.94 -3.04
C LEU A 74 -5.59 -3.00 -3.38
N ALA A 75 -6.22 -2.88 -4.55
CA ALA A 75 -7.21 -3.82 -5.03
C ALA A 75 -6.64 -5.24 -5.17
N ALA A 76 -5.41 -5.38 -5.67
CA ALA A 76 -4.72 -6.66 -5.76
C ALA A 76 -4.45 -7.28 -4.37
N PHE A 77 -4.16 -6.47 -3.35
CA PHE A 77 -4.08 -6.98 -1.98
C PHE A 77 -5.43 -7.45 -1.46
N VAL A 78 -6.49 -6.66 -1.67
CA VAL A 78 -7.86 -7.06 -1.29
C VAL A 78 -8.29 -8.34 -1.99
N ALA A 79 -8.00 -8.47 -3.29
CA ALA A 79 -8.29 -9.69 -4.05
C ALA A 79 -7.60 -10.92 -3.45
N LYS A 80 -6.34 -10.79 -3.00
CA LYS A 80 -5.63 -11.88 -2.28
C LYS A 80 -6.28 -12.24 -0.95
N VAL A 81 -6.90 -11.27 -0.27
CA VAL A 81 -7.64 -11.50 0.98
C VAL A 81 -8.94 -12.23 0.70
N THR A 82 -9.64 -11.90 -0.39
CA THR A 82 -10.96 -12.47 -0.70
C THR A 82 -10.92 -13.77 -1.51
N ALA A 83 -9.73 -14.17 -2.00
CA ALA A 83 -9.52 -15.39 -2.79
C ALA A 83 -9.42 -16.67 -1.95
#